data_AF-A0A379ED32-F1
#
_entry.id   AF-A0A379ED32-F1
#
_cell.length_a   1.000
_cell.length_b   1.000
_cell.length_c   1.000
_cell.angle_alpha   90.00
_cell.angle_beta   90.00
_cell.angle_gamma   90.00
#
_symmetry.space_group_name_H-M   'P 1'
#
loop_
_entity.id
_entity.type
_entity.pdbx_description
1 polymer ?
#
loop_
_entity_poly.entity_id
_entity_poly.type
_entity_poly.pdbx_seq_one_letter_code
_entity_poly.pdbx_strand_id
1 'polypeptide(L)'
;MKLRLLMFFGLLTSLFVSVQAQTSSNEVAFLDEQGRVIPSNTTVVLNKVEKTSFPFEENKIAGKVAIQNQSDKPQNITLHCTINNIDEGDVKVCAFNNCTLEEETGTYEVGSKLFPIGLDKEIVDIEHFYGESEVCTVTLKLTTKESGSEEEKEGPTITVKFDTKATGIASASSQNSGTYDVFNVRGVLLHKQLTSLSELPKGVYIVKQKDAKGIVSTRKYIVR
;
A
#
# COMPACT_ATOMS: atom_id res chain seq x y z
N MET A 1 7.06 2.10 73.56
CA MET A 1 7.65 2.83 72.42
C MET A 1 7.11 2.18 71.14
N LYS A 2 6.19 2.86 70.43
CA LYS A 2 5.45 2.32 69.27
C LYS A 2 6.26 2.54 68.00
N LEU A 3 6.61 1.46 67.28
CA LEU A 3 7.19 1.55 65.95
C LEU A 3 6.05 1.39 64.92
N ARG A 4 5.84 2.43 64.12
CA ARG A 4 4.89 2.46 63.00
C ARG A 4 5.48 1.67 61.84
N LEU A 5 4.70 0.82 61.17
CA LEU A 5 5.01 0.41 59.81
C LEU A 5 3.74 0.45 58.95
N LEU A 6 3.90 1.10 57.80
CA LEU A 6 2.85 1.60 56.92
C LEU A 6 2.13 0.49 56.13
N MET A 7 0.84 0.70 55.93
CA MET A 7 0.04 0.07 54.87
C MET A 7 0.48 0.56 53.49
N PHE A 8 0.47 -0.34 52.49
CA PHE A 8 0.16 0.02 51.11
C PHE A 8 -0.74 -1.05 50.50
N PHE A 9 -2.02 -0.71 50.32
CA PHE A 9 -2.94 -1.45 49.46
C PHE A 9 -2.63 -1.06 48.01
N GLY A 10 -2.11 -2.00 47.22
CA GLY A 10 -1.94 -1.85 45.78
C GLY A 10 -3.29 -1.94 45.07
N LEU A 11 -3.82 -0.79 44.65
CA LEU A 11 -4.97 -0.69 43.76
C LEU A 11 -4.50 -1.01 42.32
N LEU A 12 -4.75 -2.25 41.87
CA LEU A 12 -4.46 -2.66 40.50
C LEU A 12 -5.61 -2.21 39.59
N THR A 13 -5.57 -0.98 39.09
CA THR A 13 -6.45 -0.53 38.01
C THR A 13 -5.88 -0.99 36.68
N SER A 14 -6.37 -2.13 36.17
CA SER A 14 -6.12 -2.56 34.80
C SER A 14 -6.86 -1.60 33.84
N LEU A 15 -6.14 -0.59 33.37
CA LEU A 15 -6.53 0.20 32.20
C LEU A 15 -6.44 -0.73 30.99
N PHE A 16 -7.56 -1.35 30.61
CA PHE A 16 -7.72 -1.86 29.26
C PHE A 16 -7.71 -0.65 28.34
N VAL A 17 -6.54 -0.36 27.76
CA VAL A 17 -6.46 0.53 26.62
C VAL A 17 -7.14 -0.23 25.50
N SER A 18 -8.42 0.06 25.26
CA SER A 18 -9.11 -0.36 24.05
C SER A 18 -8.31 0.25 22.90
N VAL A 19 -7.44 -0.54 22.28
CA VAL A 19 -6.92 -0.23 20.95
C VAL A 19 -8.16 -0.26 20.07
N GLN A 20 -8.71 0.92 19.81
CA GLN A 20 -9.69 1.08 18.75
C GLN A 20 -8.94 0.77 17.46
N ALA A 21 -8.99 -0.49 17.03
CA ALA A 21 -8.85 -0.79 15.63
C ALA A 21 -9.89 0.09 14.93
N GLN A 22 -9.43 1.13 14.23
CA GLN A 22 -10.27 1.82 13.25
C GLN A 22 -10.59 0.79 12.18
N THR A 23 -11.63 0.00 12.41
CA THR A 23 -12.34 -0.70 11.36
C THR A 23 -13.26 0.32 10.72
N SER A 24 -12.70 1.24 9.92
CA SER A 24 -13.44 1.59 8.72
C SER A 24 -13.32 0.35 7.85
N SER A 25 -14.38 -0.46 7.79
CA SER A 25 -14.53 -1.33 6.63
C SER A 25 -14.58 -0.38 5.44
N ASN A 26 -13.45 -0.16 4.77
CA ASN A 26 -13.43 0.75 3.62
C ASN A 26 -14.45 0.20 2.63
N GLU A 27 -15.52 0.96 2.39
CA GLU A 27 -16.65 0.59 1.53
C GLU A 27 -16.16 0.27 0.11
N VAL A 28 -14.99 0.77 -0.26
CA VAL A 28 -14.31 0.55 -1.53
C VAL A 28 -12.84 0.23 -1.24
N ALA A 29 -12.22 -0.60 -2.08
CA ALA A 29 -10.84 -1.01 -1.93
C ALA A 29 -10.07 -0.97 -3.26
N PHE A 30 -8.76 -0.74 -3.17
CA PHE A 30 -7.81 -1.10 -4.21
C PHE A 30 -7.43 -2.58 -4.09
N LEU A 31 -7.19 -3.25 -5.21
CA LEU A 31 -6.79 -4.64 -5.27
C LEU A 31 -5.58 -4.81 -6.19
N ASP A 32 -4.74 -5.78 -5.86
CA ASP A 32 -3.65 -6.19 -6.73
C ASP A 32 -4.13 -7.10 -7.88
N GLU A 33 -3.22 -7.49 -8.77
CA GLU A 33 -3.51 -8.36 -9.91
C GLU A 33 -4.06 -9.74 -9.52
N GLN A 34 -3.81 -10.20 -8.28
CA GLN A 34 -4.37 -11.45 -7.75
C GLN A 34 -5.74 -11.25 -7.10
N GLY A 35 -6.26 -10.02 -7.10
CA GLY A 35 -7.53 -9.65 -6.48
C GLY A 35 -7.46 -9.58 -4.95
N ARG A 36 -6.28 -9.41 -4.36
CA ARG A 36 -6.13 -9.19 -2.90
C ARG A 36 -6.21 -7.70 -2.61
N VAL A 37 -6.87 -7.34 -1.51
CA VAL A 37 -6.98 -5.94 -1.08
C VAL A 37 -5.60 -5.36 -0.77
N ILE A 38 -5.30 -4.22 -1.38
CA ILE A 38 -4.15 -3.38 -1.04
C ILE A 38 -4.58 -2.47 0.12
N PRO A 39 -3.95 -2.56 1.30
CA PRO A 39 -4.29 -1.69 2.42
C PRO A 39 -4.09 -0.21 2.07
N SER A 40 -4.94 0.66 2.62
CA SER A 40 -4.77 2.10 2.48
C SER A 40 -3.39 2.55 3.02
N ASN A 41 -2.83 3.58 2.40
CA ASN A 41 -1.48 4.12 2.62
C ASN A 41 -0.33 3.15 2.30
N THR A 42 -0.59 2.09 1.52
CA THR A 42 0.46 1.19 1.03
C THR A 42 1.19 1.82 -0.15
N THR A 43 2.52 1.67 -0.17
CA THR A 43 3.34 1.96 -1.36
C THR A 43 3.46 0.71 -2.25
N VAL A 44 2.98 0.82 -3.47
CA VAL A 44 3.19 -0.13 -4.57
C VAL A 44 4.40 0.35 -5.38
N VAL A 45 5.37 -0.53 -5.59
CA VAL A 45 6.59 -0.18 -6.34
C VAL A 45 6.54 -0.85 -7.71
N LEU A 46 6.69 -0.06 -8.77
CA LEU A 46 6.77 -0.52 -10.14
C LEU A 46 8.19 -0.30 -10.67
N ASN A 47 8.83 -1.36 -11.18
CA ASN A 47 10.25 -1.34 -11.57
C ASN A 47 10.53 -2.00 -12.92
N LYS A 48 9.51 -2.59 -13.55
CA LYS A 48 9.67 -3.27 -14.84
C LYS A 48 9.66 -2.22 -15.96
N VAL A 49 10.83 -1.97 -16.52
CA VAL A 49 11.00 -1.05 -17.66
C VAL A 49 10.69 -1.76 -18.97
N GLU A 50 9.85 -1.12 -19.78
CA GLU A 50 9.54 -1.47 -21.16
C GLU A 50 10.03 -0.32 -22.05
N LYS A 51 10.50 -0.62 -23.26
CA LYS A 51 10.86 0.43 -24.22
C LYS A 51 9.71 0.64 -25.20
N THR A 52 9.28 1.89 -25.37
CA THR A 52 8.34 2.24 -26.44
C THR A 52 9.07 2.16 -27.79
N SER A 53 8.35 1.78 -28.84
CA SER A 53 8.90 1.65 -30.19
C SER A 53 8.22 2.69 -31.08
N PHE A 54 9.00 3.65 -31.60
CA PHE A 54 8.68 4.64 -32.65
C PHE A 54 7.37 5.46 -32.48
N PRO A 55 7.38 6.80 -32.64
CA PRO A 55 8.44 7.67 -33.19
C PRO A 55 9.47 8.18 -32.18
N PHE A 56 9.28 7.97 -30.88
CA PHE A 56 10.22 8.34 -29.82
C PHE A 56 10.55 7.10 -28.98
N GLU A 57 11.84 6.81 -28.82
CA GLU A 57 12.30 5.73 -27.92
C GLU A 57 12.26 6.27 -26.48
N GLU A 58 11.21 5.95 -25.75
CA GLU A 58 11.05 6.31 -24.35
C GLU A 58 11.03 5.05 -23.49
N ASN A 59 11.47 5.21 -22.25
CA ASN A 59 11.28 4.18 -21.25
C ASN A 59 9.88 4.33 -20.65
N LYS A 60 9.21 3.19 -20.45
CA LYS A 60 7.89 3.11 -19.85
C LYS A 60 7.93 2.16 -18.66
N ILE A 61 7.34 2.56 -17.54
CA ILE A 61 6.98 1.64 -16.46
C ILE A 61 5.47 1.64 -16.34
N ALA A 62 4.88 0.45 -16.36
CA ALA A 62 3.44 0.28 -16.29
C ALA A 62 3.04 -0.65 -15.14
N GLY A 63 1.85 -0.42 -14.59
CA GLY A 63 1.24 -1.25 -13.57
C GLY A 63 -0.27 -1.20 -13.64
N LYS A 64 -0.91 -2.16 -12.94
CA LYS A 64 -2.36 -2.26 -12.84
C LYS A 64 -2.75 -2.46 -11.39
N VAL A 65 -3.79 -1.75 -10.98
CA VAL A 65 -4.57 -2.07 -9.78
C VAL A 65 -6.03 -2.19 -10.18
N ALA A 66 -6.85 -2.79 -9.33
CA ALA A 66 -8.29 -2.79 -9.51
C ALA A 66 -8.97 -2.01 -8.39
N ILE A 67 -10.16 -1.47 -8.68
CA ILE A 67 -11.08 -0.90 -7.70
C ILE A 67 -12.26 -1.86 -7.57
N GLN A 68 -12.71 -2.10 -6.34
CA GLN A 68 -13.92 -2.87 -6.06
C GLN A 68 -14.77 -2.18 -4.99
N ASN A 69 -16.07 -2.12 -5.24
CA ASN A 69 -17.06 -1.77 -4.23
C ASN A 69 -17.32 -2.99 -3.33
N GLN A 70 -16.91 -2.90 -2.07
CA GLN A 70 -17.08 -3.95 -1.06
C GLN A 70 -18.18 -3.60 -0.05
N SER A 71 -18.89 -2.50 -0.28
CA SER A 71 -20.02 -2.09 0.56
C SER A 71 -21.29 -2.89 0.24
N ASP A 72 -22.29 -2.71 1.09
CA ASP A 72 -23.61 -3.30 0.97
C ASP A 72 -24.56 -2.48 0.08
N LYS A 73 -24.05 -1.45 -0.60
CA LYS A 73 -24.84 -0.54 -1.44
C LYS A 73 -24.07 -0.05 -2.67
N PRO A 74 -24.77 0.42 -3.72
CA PRO A 74 -24.11 1.08 -4.85
C PRO A 74 -23.43 2.37 -4.40
N GLN A 75 -22.19 2.57 -4.84
CA GLN A 75 -21.38 3.75 -4.52
C GLN A 75 -20.96 4.45 -5.80
N ASN A 76 -21.09 5.77 -5.87
CA ASN A 76 -20.41 6.53 -6.91
C ASN A 76 -18.95 6.73 -6.47
N ILE A 77 -18.02 6.15 -7.23
CA ILE A 77 -16.60 6.14 -6.89
C ILE A 77 -15.88 7.10 -7.84
N THR A 78 -15.12 8.03 -7.28
CA THR A 78 -14.26 8.93 -8.05
C THR A 78 -12.80 8.58 -7.79
N LEU A 79 -12.00 8.52 -8.86
CA LEU A 79 -10.56 8.29 -8.78
C LEU A 79 -9.83 9.62 -9.00
N HIS A 80 -8.99 9.98 -8.02
CA HIS A 80 -8.04 11.07 -8.13
C HIS A 80 -6.61 10.53 -8.23
N CYS A 81 -5.82 11.16 -9.10
CA CYS A 81 -4.40 10.94 -9.25
C CYS A 81 -3.65 12.20 -8.79
N THR A 82 -2.76 12.07 -7.82
CA THR A 82 -1.86 13.15 -7.40
C THR A 82 -0.43 12.81 -7.81
N ILE A 83 0.16 13.59 -8.71
CA ILE A 83 1.58 13.49 -9.05
C ILE A 83 2.35 14.26 -7.96
N ASN A 84 2.99 13.54 -7.05
CA ASN A 84 3.70 14.14 -5.91
C ASN A 84 5.08 14.66 -6.30
N ASN A 85 5.74 13.97 -7.24
CA ASN A 85 7.03 14.32 -7.79
C ASN A 85 7.18 13.68 -9.17
N ILE A 86 7.74 14.42 -10.11
CA ILE A 86 8.11 13.98 -11.46
C ILE A 86 9.32 14.80 -11.90
N ASP A 87 10.37 14.13 -12.37
CA ASP A 87 11.61 14.77 -12.87
C ASP A 87 11.56 14.95 -14.40
N GLU A 88 11.09 13.94 -15.12
CA GLU A 88 11.01 13.92 -16.58
C GLU A 88 9.79 13.10 -17.04
N GLY A 89 9.22 13.49 -18.18
CA GLY A 89 8.18 12.73 -18.90
C GLY A 89 6.78 12.94 -18.33
N ASP A 90 5.91 11.93 -18.48
CA ASP A 90 4.50 12.04 -18.16
C ASP A 90 3.97 10.84 -17.37
N VAL A 91 2.85 11.06 -16.68
CA VAL A 91 2.08 10.02 -16.01
C VAL A 91 0.72 9.90 -16.68
N LYS A 92 0.41 8.69 -17.12
CA LYS A 92 -0.90 8.35 -17.66
C LYS A 92 -1.65 7.45 -16.70
N VAL A 93 -2.87 7.86 -16.34
CA VAL A 93 -3.77 7.04 -15.52
C VAL A 93 -5.10 6.87 -16.24
N CYS A 94 -5.52 5.63 -16.47
CA CYS A 94 -6.78 5.31 -17.12
C CYS A 94 -7.69 4.49 -16.20
N ALA A 95 -8.93 4.94 -16.04
CA ALA A 95 -10.00 4.24 -15.34
C ALA A 95 -11.35 4.77 -15.80
N PHE A 96 -12.42 4.00 -15.65
CA PHE A 96 -13.80 4.40 -15.94
C PHE A 96 -14.01 4.85 -17.40
N ASN A 97 -13.25 4.27 -18.34
CA ASN A 97 -13.17 4.68 -19.75
C ASN A 97 -12.61 6.09 -20.01
N ASN A 98 -12.00 6.73 -19.00
CA ASN A 98 -11.26 7.98 -19.13
C ASN A 98 -9.76 7.75 -18.92
N CYS A 99 -8.95 8.68 -19.41
CA CYS A 99 -7.51 8.72 -19.17
C CYS A 99 -7.06 10.16 -18.93
N THR A 100 -6.19 10.35 -17.94
CA THR A 100 -5.43 11.60 -17.75
C THR A 100 -3.99 11.36 -18.19
N LEU A 101 -3.34 12.38 -18.77
CA LEU A 101 -1.94 12.36 -19.19
C LEU A 101 -1.34 13.68 -18.73
N GLU A 102 -0.47 13.64 -17.74
CA GLU A 102 -0.03 14.83 -17.02
C GLU A 102 1.49 14.81 -16.81
N GLU A 103 2.13 15.96 -17.04
CA GLU A 103 3.59 16.16 -16.98
C GLU A 103 4.02 16.94 -15.73
N GLU A 104 3.07 17.49 -14.98
CA GLU A 104 3.33 18.37 -13.83
C GLU A 104 2.85 17.76 -12.52
N THR A 105 3.43 18.22 -11.41
CA THR A 105 2.90 17.88 -10.09
C THR A 105 1.54 18.53 -9.88
N GLY A 106 0.57 17.78 -9.37
CA GLY A 106 -0.80 18.27 -9.23
C GLY A 106 -1.74 17.15 -8.81
N THR A 107 -3.00 17.51 -8.54
CA THR A 107 -4.07 16.55 -8.31
C THR A 107 -5.10 16.66 -9.44
N TYR A 108 -5.38 15.52 -10.05
CA TYR A 108 -6.20 15.40 -11.25
C TYR A 108 -7.32 14.39 -10.98
N GLU A 109 -8.54 14.71 -11.39
CA GLU A 109 -9.64 13.75 -11.38
C GLU A 109 -9.57 12.91 -12.66
N VAL A 110 -9.47 11.59 -12.52
CA VAL A 110 -9.43 10.66 -13.66
C VAL A 110 -10.85 10.38 -14.16
N GLY A 111 -11.79 10.23 -13.22
CA GLY A 111 -13.20 10.07 -13.52
C GLY A 111 -13.99 9.50 -12.36
N SER A 112 -15.30 9.41 -12.58
CA SER A 112 -16.27 8.92 -11.60
C SER A 112 -17.24 7.94 -12.24
N LYS A 113 -17.65 6.91 -11.51
CA LYS A 113 -18.61 5.90 -11.98
C LYS A 113 -19.42 5.31 -10.83
N LEU A 114 -20.72 5.14 -11.06
CA LEU A 114 -21.58 4.38 -10.17
C LEU A 114 -21.24 2.90 -10.24
N PHE A 115 -20.76 2.34 -9.13
CA PHE A 115 -20.37 0.95 -9.00
C PHE A 115 -21.44 0.17 -8.23
N PRO A 116 -22.04 -0.88 -8.83
CA PRO A 116 -23.01 -1.72 -8.14
C PRO A 116 -22.35 -2.53 -7.01
N ILE A 117 -23.17 -3.14 -6.17
CA ILE A 117 -22.72 -4.16 -5.21
C ILE A 117 -22.29 -5.40 -6.00
N GLY A 118 -21.18 -6.02 -5.63
CA GLY A 118 -20.82 -7.34 -6.16
C GLY A 118 -19.33 -7.54 -6.39
N LEU A 119 -19.01 -8.42 -7.33
CA LEU A 119 -17.63 -8.81 -7.64
C LEU A 119 -17.04 -8.02 -8.82
N ASP A 120 -17.80 -7.08 -9.38
CA ASP A 120 -17.35 -6.22 -10.47
C ASP A 120 -16.12 -5.41 -10.03
N LYS A 121 -15.21 -5.21 -10.98
CA LYS A 121 -13.95 -4.50 -10.77
C LYS A 121 -13.73 -3.50 -11.87
N GLU A 122 -13.22 -2.33 -11.52
CA GLU A 122 -12.65 -1.39 -12.48
C GLU A 122 -11.14 -1.60 -12.51
N ILE A 123 -10.55 -1.72 -13.69
CA ILE A 123 -9.09 -1.73 -13.82
C ILE A 123 -8.60 -0.29 -13.90
N VAL A 124 -7.59 0.02 -13.09
CA VAL A 124 -6.83 1.25 -13.18
C VAL A 124 -5.48 0.91 -13.79
N ASP A 125 -5.27 1.42 -15.00
CA ASP A 125 -3.99 1.38 -15.69
C ASP A 125 -3.18 2.60 -15.28
N ILE A 126 -1.93 2.39 -14.86
CA ILE A 126 -0.99 3.47 -14.55
C ILE A 126 0.30 3.26 -15.31
N GLU A 127 0.71 4.26 -16.07
CA GLU A 127 1.92 4.27 -16.88
C GLU A 127 2.72 5.54 -16.56
N HIS A 128 4.04 5.42 -16.56
CA HIS A 128 4.95 6.55 -16.53
C HIS A 128 5.94 6.40 -17.68
N PHE A 129 6.03 7.43 -18.51
CA PHE A 129 6.96 7.53 -19.62
C PHE A 129 8.08 8.50 -19.23
N TYR A 130 9.33 8.15 -19.50
CA TYR A 130 10.50 8.97 -19.16
C TYR A 130 11.65 8.71 -20.14
N GLY A 131 12.58 9.67 -20.23
CA GLY A 131 13.80 9.56 -21.00
C GLY A 131 14.92 8.90 -20.20
N GLU A 132 15.79 9.70 -19.60
CA GLU A 132 17.04 9.21 -18.98
C GLU A 132 16.92 8.97 -17.47
N SER A 133 16.15 9.80 -16.77
CA SER A 133 16.05 9.80 -15.31
C SER A 133 14.66 9.36 -14.85
N GLU A 134 14.61 8.30 -14.05
CA GLU A 134 13.35 7.88 -13.44
C GLU A 134 13.29 8.33 -11.98
N VAL A 135 12.45 9.34 -11.76
CA VAL A 135 12.01 9.79 -10.44
C VAL A 135 10.55 10.19 -10.55
N CYS A 136 9.64 9.27 -10.26
CA CYS A 136 8.22 9.58 -10.21
C CYS A 136 7.52 8.93 -9.00
N THR A 137 6.63 9.69 -8.34
CA THR A 137 5.78 9.16 -7.28
C THR A 137 4.38 9.71 -7.39
N VAL A 138 3.40 8.82 -7.50
CA VAL A 138 1.98 9.13 -7.70
C VAL A 138 1.19 8.62 -6.51
N THR A 139 0.14 9.34 -6.13
CA THR A 139 -0.84 8.90 -5.14
C THR A 139 -2.17 8.70 -5.85
N LEU A 140 -2.74 7.50 -5.72
CA LEU A 140 -4.11 7.23 -6.17
C LEU A 140 -5.03 7.27 -4.96
N LYS A 141 -6.09 8.06 -5.05
CA LYS A 141 -7.05 8.28 -3.97
C LYS A 141 -8.46 8.06 -4.50
N LEU A 142 -9.26 7.30 -3.75
CA LEU A 142 -10.68 7.17 -4.02
C LEU A 142 -11.47 8.10 -3.12
N THR A 143 -12.52 8.68 -3.66
CA THR A 143 -13.62 9.24 -2.88
C THR A 143 -14.90 8.52 -3.26
N THR A 144 -15.87 8.54 -2.34
CA THR A 144 -17.12 7.83 -2.50
C THR A 144 -18.29 8.75 -2.20
N LYS A 145 -19.34 8.62 -2.98
CA LYS A 145 -20.59 9.32 -2.76
C LYS A 145 -21.71 8.31 -2.87
N GLU A 146 -22.46 8.15 -1.77
CA GLU A 146 -23.60 7.25 -1.73
C GLU A 146 -24.67 7.73 -2.71
N SER A 147 -25.29 6.79 -3.44
CA SER A 147 -26.32 7.11 -4.42
C SER A 147 -27.47 7.90 -3.77
N GLY A 148 -27.69 9.14 -4.21
CA GLY A 148 -28.73 10.03 -3.68
C GLY A 148 -28.31 10.89 -2.48
N SER A 149 -27.08 10.76 -2.00
CA SER A 149 -26.47 11.69 -1.04
C SER A 149 -25.76 12.83 -1.77
N GLU A 150 -25.61 13.99 -1.14
CA GLU A 150 -24.68 15.04 -1.59
C GLU A 150 -23.31 14.93 -0.94
N GLU A 151 -23.20 14.21 0.18
CA GLU A 151 -21.97 14.08 0.96
C GLU A 151 -20.96 13.14 0.30
N GLU A 152 -19.75 13.66 0.11
CA GLU A 152 -18.60 12.91 -0.34
C GLU A 152 -17.78 12.43 0.85
N LYS A 153 -17.41 11.15 0.83
CA LYS A 153 -16.62 10.49 1.87
C LYS A 153 -15.24 10.13 1.33
N GLU A 154 -14.27 10.35 2.20
CA GLU A 154 -12.88 9.94 1.97
C GLU A 154 -12.75 8.41 1.88
N GLY A 155 -12.06 7.95 0.85
CA GLY A 155 -11.83 6.53 0.58
C GLY A 155 -10.38 6.10 0.78
N PRO A 156 -10.01 4.87 0.34
CA PRO A 156 -8.64 4.40 0.41
C PRO A 156 -7.69 5.21 -0.48
N THR A 157 -6.43 5.24 -0.07
CA THR A 157 -5.33 5.90 -0.78
C THR A 157 -4.19 4.90 -0.94
N ILE A 158 -3.50 4.89 -2.07
CA ILE A 158 -2.25 4.15 -2.26
C ILE A 158 -1.21 5.04 -2.93
N THR A 159 0.06 4.77 -2.67
CA THR A 159 1.17 5.45 -3.36
C THR A 159 1.78 4.50 -4.38
N VAL A 160 1.89 4.92 -5.63
CA VAL A 160 2.64 4.22 -6.67
C VAL A 160 3.99 4.91 -6.82
N LYS A 161 5.05 4.17 -6.50
CA LYS A 161 6.43 4.63 -6.68
C LYS A 161 7.01 3.92 -7.90
N PHE A 162 7.45 4.69 -8.87
CA PHE A 162 8.30 4.20 -9.94
C PHE A 162 9.73 4.15 -9.39
N ASP A 163 10.39 2.99 -9.52
CA ASP A 163 11.75 2.80 -8.99
C ASP A 163 12.50 1.75 -9.81
N THR A 164 13.22 2.21 -10.84
CA THR A 164 14.09 1.37 -11.70
C THR A 164 15.22 0.67 -10.94
N LYS A 165 15.61 1.20 -9.77
CA LYS A 165 16.71 0.68 -8.94
C LYS A 165 16.23 -0.34 -7.91
N ALA A 166 14.92 -0.52 -7.77
CA ALA A 166 14.33 -1.52 -6.88
C ALA A 166 14.67 -2.93 -7.38
N THR A 167 15.74 -3.51 -6.82
CA THR A 167 16.19 -4.87 -7.11
C THR A 167 15.42 -5.87 -6.24
N GLY A 168 14.18 -6.18 -6.64
CA GLY A 168 13.36 -7.23 -6.01
C GLY A 168 11.89 -7.16 -6.43
N ILE A 169 11.21 -8.31 -6.39
CA ILE A 169 9.74 -8.37 -6.51
C ILE A 169 9.20 -7.68 -5.25
N ALA A 170 8.83 -6.41 -5.36
CA ALA A 170 8.19 -5.66 -4.31
C ALA A 170 6.71 -6.07 -4.24
N SER A 171 6.44 -7.27 -3.74
CA SER A 171 5.14 -7.56 -3.16
C SER A 171 4.90 -6.53 -2.05
N ALA A 172 3.88 -5.69 -2.27
CA ALA A 172 3.35 -4.66 -1.37
C ALA A 172 3.92 -4.75 0.05
N SER A 173 4.92 -3.93 0.36
CA SER A 173 5.41 -3.83 1.73
C SER A 173 4.37 -3.04 2.53
N SER A 174 3.35 -3.75 3.03
CA SER A 174 2.54 -3.28 4.13
C SER A 174 3.48 -3.04 5.30
N GLN A 175 3.86 -1.78 5.50
CA GLN A 175 4.33 -1.33 6.80
C GLN A 175 3.10 -1.27 7.69
N ASN A 176 2.80 -2.35 8.42
CA ASN A 176 2.16 -2.31 9.73
C ASN A 176 2.21 -3.68 10.44
N SER A 177 2.75 -3.67 11.67
CA SER A 177 2.64 -4.64 12.77
C SER A 177 2.90 -6.15 12.54
N GLY A 178 3.75 -6.51 11.58
CA GLY A 178 4.24 -7.89 11.46
C GLY A 178 5.41 -8.22 12.39
N THR A 179 5.46 -9.43 12.94
CA THR A 179 6.66 -9.98 13.60
C THR A 179 7.46 -10.86 12.65
N TYR A 180 8.76 -11.03 12.91
CA TYR A 180 9.69 -11.75 12.05
C TYR A 180 10.28 -12.97 12.76
N ASP A 181 10.13 -14.14 12.15
CA ASP A 181 10.97 -15.30 12.49
C ASP A 181 12.15 -15.34 11.52
N VAL A 182 13.37 -15.33 12.05
CA VAL A 182 14.62 -15.25 11.28
C VAL A 182 15.35 -16.58 11.36
N PHE A 183 15.70 -17.13 10.21
CA PHE A 183 16.43 -18.39 10.08
C PHE A 183 17.75 -18.15 9.35
N ASN A 184 18.75 -18.99 9.62
CA ASN A 184 19.94 -19.06 8.77
C ASN A 184 19.66 -19.81 7.46
N VAL A 185 20.61 -19.78 6.53
CA VAL A 185 20.51 -20.47 5.23
C VAL A 185 20.40 -22.00 5.32
N ARG A 186 20.66 -22.58 6.51
CA ARG A 186 20.50 -24.02 6.78
C ARG A 186 19.13 -24.35 7.38
N GLY A 187 18.23 -23.36 7.50
CA GLY A 187 16.89 -23.54 8.05
C GLY A 187 16.81 -23.55 9.58
N VAL A 188 17.89 -23.19 10.29
CA VAL A 188 17.88 -23.10 11.77
C VAL A 188 17.30 -21.76 12.19
N LEU A 189 16.31 -21.78 13.09
CA LEU A 189 15.72 -20.58 13.69
C LEU A 189 16.74 -19.87 14.58
N LEU A 190 17.03 -18.61 14.27
CA LEU A 190 17.93 -17.74 15.03
C LEU A 190 17.15 -16.82 15.98
N HIS A 191 16.07 -16.21 15.47
CA HIS A 191 15.25 -15.27 16.24
C HIS A 191 13.77 -15.51 15.94
N LYS A 192 12.91 -15.32 16.94
CA LYS A 192 11.47 -15.55 16.85
C LYS A 192 10.74 -14.27 17.23
N GLN A 193 9.70 -13.93 16.47
CA GLN A 193 8.84 -12.76 16.70
C GLN A 193 9.58 -11.41 16.86
N LEU A 194 10.67 -11.19 16.11
CA LEU A 194 11.34 -9.89 16.07
C LEU A 194 10.38 -8.81 15.53
N THR A 195 10.40 -7.63 16.14
CA THR A 195 9.64 -6.46 15.64
C THR A 195 10.44 -5.64 14.64
N SER A 196 11.77 -5.80 14.62
CA SER A 196 12.69 -5.15 13.68
C SER A 196 13.78 -6.11 13.21
N LEU A 197 14.31 -5.87 12.01
CA LEU A 197 15.47 -6.57 11.44
C LEU A 197 16.76 -5.74 11.52
N SER A 198 16.69 -4.51 12.05
CA SER A 198 17.80 -3.53 12.05
C SER A 198 19.03 -3.96 12.84
N GLU A 199 18.86 -4.84 13.83
CA GLU A 199 19.94 -5.28 14.73
C GLU A 199 20.58 -6.61 14.31
N LEU A 200 20.17 -7.18 13.17
CA LEU A 200 20.76 -8.42 12.69
C LEU A 200 22.22 -8.20 12.27
N PRO A 201 23.16 -9.07 12.67
CA PRO A 201 24.53 -9.02 12.19
C PRO A 201 24.63 -9.20 10.67
N LYS A 202 25.74 -8.77 10.07
CA LYS A 202 26.03 -8.98 8.64
C LYS A 202 25.89 -10.45 8.28
N GLY A 203 25.14 -10.73 7.20
CA GLY A 203 24.85 -12.10 6.81
C GLY A 203 23.63 -12.25 5.91
N VAL A 204 23.36 -13.51 5.55
CA VAL A 204 22.20 -13.91 4.74
C VAL A 204 21.24 -14.71 5.61
N TYR A 205 19.98 -14.29 5.59
CA TYR A 205 18.91 -14.84 6.41
C TYR A 205 17.70 -15.21 5.56
N ILE A 206 16.88 -16.11 6.08
CA ILE A 206 15.52 -16.38 5.61
C ILE A 206 14.58 -15.79 6.65
N VAL A 207 13.72 -14.86 6.27
CA VAL A 207 12.82 -14.15 7.18
C VAL A 207 11.39 -14.52 6.84
N LYS A 208 10.65 -15.01 7.84
CA LYS A 208 9.19 -15.20 7.77
C LYS A 208 8.50 -14.05 8.49
N GLN A 209 7.74 -13.25 7.76
CA GLN A 209 6.90 -12.20 8.35
C GLN A 209 5.55 -12.81 8.73
N LYS A 210 5.06 -12.48 9.93
CA LYS A 210 3.77 -12.92 10.45
C LYS A 210 2.96 -11.74 10.94
N ASP A 211 1.67 -11.73 10.69
CA ASP A 211 0.71 -10.80 11.28
C ASP A 211 -0.26 -11.55 12.22
N ALA A 212 -1.31 -10.88 12.70
CA ALA A 212 -2.34 -11.49 13.53
C ALA A 212 -3.11 -12.63 12.84
N LYS A 213 -3.00 -12.77 11.51
CA LYS A 213 -3.70 -13.77 10.69
C LYS A 213 -2.81 -14.94 10.27
N GLY A 214 -1.49 -14.88 10.48
CA GLY A 214 -0.57 -16.00 10.22
C GLY A 214 0.71 -15.58 9.50
N ILE A 215 1.31 -16.49 8.72
CA ILE A 215 2.51 -16.19 7.92
C ILE A 215 2.10 -15.38 6.68
N VAL A 216 2.61 -14.15 6.58
CA VAL A 216 2.34 -13.19 5.50
C VAL A 216 3.31 -13.40 4.34
N SER A 217 4.60 -13.57 4.63
CA SER A 217 5.63 -13.72 3.59
C SER A 217 6.84 -14.49 4.09
N THR A 218 7.60 -15.08 3.17
CA THR A 218 8.93 -15.64 3.41
C THR A 218 9.90 -15.08 2.37
N ARG A 219 10.98 -14.43 2.79
CA ARG A 219 11.95 -13.80 1.90
C ARG A 219 13.39 -14.02 2.34
N LYS A 220 14.31 -13.98 1.36
CA LYS A 220 15.75 -13.83 1.64
C LYS A 220 16.01 -12.40 2.12
N TYR A 221 16.80 -12.23 3.18
CA TYR A 221 17.19 -10.94 3.74
C TYR A 221 18.71 -10.88 3.89
N ILE A 222 19.33 -9.81 3.43
CA ILE A 222 20.79 -9.65 3.41
C ILE A 222 21.15 -8.38 4.20
N VAL A 223 21.95 -8.54 5.24
CA VAL A 223 22.56 -7.42 5.97
C VAL A 223 23.99 -7.25 5.47
N ARG A 224 24.32 -6.07 4.93
CA ARG A 224 25.63 -5.74 4.33
C ARG A 224 26.61 -5.14 5.33
#